data_AF-A0A444VNP8-F1
#
_entry.id   AF-A0A444VNP8-F1
#
_cell.length_a   1.000
_cell.length_b   1.000
_cell.length_c   1.000
_cell.angle_alpha   90.00
_cell.angle_beta   90.00
_cell.angle_gamma   90.00
#
_symmetry.space_group_name_H-M   'P 1'
#
loop_
_entity.id
_entity.type
_entity.pdbx_description
1 polymer ?
#
loop_
_entity_poly.entity_id
_entity_poly.type
_entity_poly.pdbx_seq_one_letter_code
_entity_poly.pdbx_strand_id
1 'polypeptide(L)'
;MDTYYFQVLGSPEDGFTSSAIYRRKDNQLMGRIFELVDGWYIQTEYFDQLNDKDFVHCLNQAKESLKHYTNRKGAHFPKDWTREQISLWLMQRDDR
;
A
#
# COMPACT_ATOMS: atom_id res chain seq x y z
N MET A 1 -7.16 10.41 20.83
CA MET A 1 -7.16 10.45 19.35
C MET A 1 -6.46 9.20 18.88
N ASP A 2 -7.13 8.44 18.01
CA ASP A 2 -6.51 7.27 17.38
C ASP A 2 -5.52 7.78 16.34
N THR A 3 -4.28 7.36 16.44
CA THR A 3 -3.24 7.72 15.47
C THR A 3 -2.97 6.52 14.56
N TYR A 4 -2.55 6.82 13.33
CA TYR A 4 -2.33 5.80 12.31
C TYR A 4 -0.88 5.84 11.82
N TYR A 5 -0.46 4.75 11.18
CA TYR A 5 0.80 4.67 10.45
C TYR A 5 0.62 3.77 9.24
N PHE A 6 1.56 3.86 8.31
CA PHE A 6 1.51 3.06 7.09
C PHE A 6 2.81 2.28 6.86
N GLN A 7 2.69 1.19 6.11
CA GLN A 7 3.81 0.39 5.65
C GLN A 7 3.62 0.07 4.17
N VAL A 8 4.62 0.39 3.37
CA VAL A 8 4.66 -0.01 1.96
C VAL A 8 5.06 -1.48 1.85
N LEU A 9 4.33 -2.21 1.02
CA LEU A 9 4.46 -3.65 0.82
C LEU A 9 4.35 -3.98 -0.66
N GLY A 10 5.30 -4.78 -1.18
CA GLY A 10 5.12 -5.47 -2.45
C GLY A 10 4.38 -6.77 -2.21
N SER A 11 3.12 -6.89 -2.65
CA SER A 11 2.33 -8.13 -2.49
C SER A 11 2.54 -9.03 -3.72
N PRO A 12 3.17 -10.21 -3.56
CA PRO A 12 3.28 -11.18 -4.64
C PRO A 12 1.93 -11.73 -5.10
N GLU A 13 0.93 -11.77 -4.21
CA GLU A 13 -0.43 -12.23 -4.50
C GLU A 13 -1.15 -11.28 -5.45
N ASP A 14 -1.07 -9.98 -5.16
CA ASP A 14 -1.75 -8.96 -5.95
C ASP A 14 -0.91 -8.52 -7.16
N GLY A 15 0.40 -8.77 -7.13
CA GLY A 15 1.34 -8.42 -8.20
C GLY A 15 1.61 -6.92 -8.31
N PHE A 16 1.36 -6.15 -7.25
CA PHE A 16 1.64 -4.72 -7.20
C PHE A 16 2.04 -4.24 -5.80
N THR A 17 2.57 -3.02 -5.75
CA THR A 17 2.96 -2.34 -4.52
C THR A 17 1.76 -1.60 -3.93
N SER A 18 1.57 -1.74 -2.63
CA SER A 18 0.47 -1.15 -1.89
C SER A 18 0.97 -0.64 -0.55
N SER A 19 0.19 0.20 0.12
CA SER A 19 0.51 0.67 1.45
C SER A 19 -0.60 0.26 2.40
N ALA A 20 -0.26 -0.59 3.35
CA ALA A 20 -1.15 -0.99 4.43
C ALA A 20 -1.19 0.13 5.49
N ILE A 21 -2.39 0.42 6.01
CA ILE A 21 -2.63 1.44 7.02
C ILE A 21 -3.02 0.73 8.31
N TYR A 22 -2.33 1.06 9.39
CA TYR A 22 -2.53 0.45 10.70
C TYR A 22 -2.91 1.49 11.73
N ARG A 23 -3.78 1.12 12.66
CA ARG A 23 -4.04 1.91 13.85
C ARG A 23 -2.96 1.63 14.89
N ARG A 24 -2.39 2.68 15.46
CA ARG A 24 -1.23 2.57 16.39
C ARG A 24 -1.55 1.89 17.71
N LYS A 25 -2.78 2.04 18.22
CA LYS A 25 -3.13 1.58 19.57
C LYS A 25 -3.15 0.05 19.72
N ASP A 26 -3.54 -0.64 18.65
CA ASP A 26 -3.86 -2.07 18.63
C ASP A 26 -3.16 -2.79 17.47
N ASN A 27 -2.38 -2.06 16.67
CA ASN A 27 -1.74 -2.55 15.46
C ASN A 27 -2.71 -3.17 14.44
N GLN A 28 -3.99 -2.77 14.51
CA GLN A 28 -5.04 -3.30 13.66
C GLN A 28 -4.86 -2.79 12.23
N LEU A 29 -4.91 -3.69 11.25
CA LEU A 29 -4.97 -3.31 9.84
C LEU A 29 -6.32 -2.63 9.57
N MET A 30 -6.25 -1.34 9.27
CA MET A 30 -7.42 -0.49 9.03
C MET A 30 -7.76 -0.42 7.55
N GLY A 31 -6.83 -0.75 6.67
CA GLY A 31 -7.07 -0.78 5.24
C GLY A 31 -5.79 -0.70 4.45
N ARG A 32 -5.94 -0.50 3.15
CA ARG A 32 -4.85 -0.48 2.20
C ARG A 32 -5.14 0.54 1.11
N ILE A 33 -4.11 1.27 0.70
CA ILE A 33 -4.17 2.16 -0.45
C ILE A 33 -3.21 1.65 -1.53
N PHE A 34 -3.65 1.75 -2.78
CA PHE A 34 -2.87 1.34 -3.94
C PHE A 34 -3.33 2.09 -5.19
N GLU A 35 -2.49 2.12 -6.22
CA GLU A 35 -2.80 2.72 -7.50
C GLU A 35 -3.02 1.62 -8.55
N LEU A 36 -4.05 1.76 -9.36
CA LEU A 36 -4.30 0.97 -10.56
C LEU A 36 -4.28 1.90 -11.78
N VAL A 37 -4.38 1.34 -13.00
CA VAL A 37 -4.29 2.07 -14.28
C VAL A 37 -5.30 3.22 -14.37
N ASP A 38 -6.44 3.09 -13.72
CA ASP A 38 -7.57 4.02 -13.73
C ASP A 38 -7.64 4.93 -12.50
N GLY A 39 -6.72 4.78 -11.53
CA GLY A 39 -6.60 5.70 -10.41
C GLY A 39 -6.26 5.06 -9.07
N TRP A 40 -6.50 5.82 -8.01
CA TRP A 40 -6.19 5.44 -6.62
C TRP A 40 -7.37 4.77 -5.95
N TYR A 41 -7.09 3.69 -5.23
CA TYR A 41 -8.07 2.86 -4.57
C TYR A 41 -7.75 2.71 -3.08
N ILE A 42 -8.80 2.71 -2.27
CA ILE A 42 -8.74 2.39 -0.85
C ILE A 42 -9.57 1.13 -0.63
N GLN A 43 -8.94 0.09 -0.11
CA GLN A 43 -9.60 -1.12 0.34
C GLN A 43 -9.65 -1.11 1.86
N THR A 44 -10.84 -1.05 2.44
CA THR A 44 -11.05 -1.07 3.90
C THR A 44 -12.41 -1.68 4.21
N GLU A 45 -12.51 -2.32 5.36
CA GLU A 45 -13.79 -2.76 5.95
C GLU A 45 -14.34 -1.70 6.95
N TYR A 46 -13.52 -0.69 7.27
CA TYR A 46 -13.80 0.34 8.27
C TYR A 46 -14.19 1.66 7.58
N PHE A 47 -15.29 1.65 6.83
CA PHE A 47 -15.72 2.80 6.03
C PHE A 47 -15.98 4.05 6.89
N ASP A 48 -16.44 3.90 8.13
CA ASP A 48 -16.69 5.01 9.03
C ASP A 48 -15.41 5.82 9.33
N GLN A 49 -14.25 5.17 9.28
CA GLN A 49 -12.95 5.78 9.53
C GLN A 49 -12.49 6.65 8.37
N LEU A 50 -13.15 6.60 7.21
CA LEU A 50 -12.91 7.55 6.12
C LEU A 50 -13.33 8.99 6.49
N ASN A 51 -14.10 9.17 7.57
CA ASN A 51 -14.42 10.48 8.13
C ASN A 51 -13.41 10.94 9.22
N ASP A 52 -12.52 10.06 9.66
CA ASP A 52 -11.47 10.38 10.64
C ASP A 52 -10.33 11.14 9.94
N LYS A 53 -10.08 12.37 10.39
CA LYS A 53 -9.06 13.25 9.82
C LYS A 53 -7.66 12.66 9.92
N ASP A 54 -7.34 11.95 11.00
CA ASP A 54 -6.01 11.37 11.21
C ASP A 54 -5.83 10.15 10.28
N PHE A 55 -6.89 9.39 10.04
CA PHE A 55 -6.88 8.29 9.08
C PHE A 55 -6.70 8.79 7.65
N VAL A 56 -7.48 9.79 7.24
CA VAL A 56 -7.38 10.41 5.91
C VAL A 56 -6.01 11.08 5.70
N HIS A 57 -5.46 11.73 6.73
CA HIS A 57 -4.12 12.29 6.68
C HIS A 57 -3.08 11.19 6.44
N CYS A 58 -3.17 10.07 7.16
CA CYS A 58 -2.28 8.92 6.98
C CYS A 58 -2.40 8.30 5.59
N LEU A 59 -3.62 8.16 5.06
CA LEU A 59 -3.88 7.70 3.68
C LEU A 59 -3.20 8.59 2.64
N ASN A 60 -3.28 9.92 2.81
CA ASN A 60 -2.62 10.85 1.90
C ASN A 60 -1.09 10.76 1.99
N GLN A 61 -0.51 10.62 3.18
CA GLN A 61 0.93 10.40 3.33
C GLN A 61 1.37 9.07 2.70
N ALA A 62 0.59 8.00 2.89
CA ALA A 62 0.83 6.70 2.27
C ALA A 62 0.77 6.77 0.75
N LYS A 63 -0.19 7.52 0.20
CA LYS A 63 -0.30 7.80 -1.24
C LYS A 63 0.94 8.50 -1.78
N GLU A 64 1.37 9.60 -1.15
CA GLU A 64 2.58 10.31 -1.58
C GLU A 64 3.82 9.43 -1.48
N SER A 65 3.94 8.60 -0.44
CA SER A 65 5.02 7.64 -0.32
C SER A 65 5.00 6.61 -1.45
N LEU A 66 3.83 6.06 -1.79
CA LEU A 66 3.66 5.06 -2.85
C LEU A 66 4.01 5.54 -4.24
N LYS A 67 3.83 6.84 -4.55
CA LYS A 67 4.22 7.42 -5.84
C LYS A 67 5.70 7.25 -6.18
N HIS A 68 6.54 7.06 -5.17
CA HIS A 68 7.97 6.81 -5.36
C HIS A 68 8.30 5.34 -5.65
N TYR A 69 7.31 4.46 -5.72
CA TYR A 69 7.48 3.05 -6.04
C TYR A 69 6.97 2.77 -7.45
N THR A 70 7.70 1.97 -8.21
CA THR A 70 7.25 1.59 -9.54
C THR A 70 6.04 0.66 -9.43
N ASN A 71 4.90 1.10 -9.94
CA ASN A 71 3.72 0.24 -10.05
C ASN A 71 3.91 -0.79 -11.18
N ARG A 72 4.00 -2.06 -10.80
CA ARG A 72 4.24 -3.18 -11.73
C ARG A 72 3.01 -4.06 -11.93
N LYS A 73 1.81 -3.51 -11.71
CA LYS A 73 0.56 -4.24 -11.91
C LYS A 73 0.50 -4.87 -13.31
N GLY A 74 0.25 -6.18 -13.36
CA GLY A 74 0.16 -6.95 -14.61
C GLY A 74 1.52 -7.30 -15.22
N ALA A 75 2.63 -6.93 -14.59
CA ALA A 75 3.94 -7.35 -15.04
C ALA A 75 4.16 -8.83 -14.73
N HIS A 76 4.73 -9.56 -15.69
CA HIS A 76 5.15 -10.94 -15.48
C HIS A 76 6.46 -10.96 -14.69
N PHE A 77 6.45 -11.58 -13.51
CA PHE A 77 7.67 -11.96 -12.82
C PHE A 77 8.09 -13.39 -13.22
N PRO A 78 9.39 -13.71 -13.22
CA PRO A 78 9.88 -15.05 -13.51
C PRO A 78 9.30 -16.11 -12.56
N LYS A 79 8.99 -17.30 -13.08
CA LYS A 79 8.33 -18.39 -12.31
C LYS A 79 9.20 -18.99 -11.21
N ASP A 80 10.51 -18.80 -11.32
CA ASP A 80 11.56 -19.29 -10.43
C ASP A 80 11.85 -18.33 -9.27
N TRP A 81 11.24 -17.14 -9.25
CA TRP A 81 11.43 -16.19 -8.16
C TRP A 81 10.65 -16.60 -6.91
N THR A 82 11.32 -16.48 -5.76
CA THR A 82 10.67 -16.64 -4.46
C THR A 82 9.73 -15.48 -4.17
N ARG A 83 8.81 -15.69 -3.23
CA ARG A 83 7.88 -14.64 -2.76
C ARG A 83 8.63 -13.39 -2.27
N GLU A 84 9.78 -13.58 -1.60
CA GLU A 84 10.62 -12.48 -1.13
C GLU A 84 11.24 -11.70 -2.29
N GLN A 85 11.75 -12.40 -3.31
CA GLN A 85 12.33 -11.76 -4.50
C GLN A 85 11.28 -10.94 -5.26
N ILE A 86 10.06 -11.47 -5.40
CA ILE A 86 8.94 -10.75 -6.01
C ILE A 86 8.59 -9.50 -5.18
N SER A 87 8.51 -9.64 -3.85
CA SER A 87 8.19 -8.51 -2.97
C SER A 87 9.23 -7.39 -3.06
N LEU A 88 10.52 -7.73 -3.02
CA LEU A 88 11.61 -6.75 -3.18
C LEU A 88 11.59 -6.06 -4.54
N TRP A 89 11.34 -6.83 -5.61
CA TRP A 89 11.23 -6.27 -6.94
C TRP A 89 10.06 -5.30 -7.06
N LEU A 90 8.88 -5.65 -6.54
CA LEU A 90 7.72 -4.74 -6.50
C LEU A 90 8.04 -3.45 -5.73
N MET A 91 8.79 -3.55 -4.64
CA MET A 91 9.19 -2.40 -3.82
C MET A 91 10.38 -1.59 -4.35
N GLN A 92 10.84 -1.84 -5.59
CA GLN A 92 11.83 -0.97 -6.22
C GLN A 92 11.25 0.44 -6.44
N ARG A 93 12.01 1.44 -5.98
CA ARG A 93 11.67 2.85 -6.12
C ARG A 93 11.97 3.33 -7.53
N ASP A 94 11.19 4.30 -8.01
CA ASP A 94 11.57 5.06 -9.19
C ASP A 94 12.65 6.07 -8.73
N ASP A 95 13.90 5.91 -9.20
CA ASP A 95 15.05 6.76 -8.82
C ASP A 95 14.99 8.15 -9.48
N ARG A 96 13.81 8.63 -9.86
CA ARG A 96 13.58 9.89 -10.59
C ARG A 96 13.29 11.06 -9.67
#